data_AF-A0A377M5Q2-F1
#
_entry.id   AF-A0A377M5Q2-F1
#
_cell.length_a   1.000
_cell.length_b   1.000
_cell.length_c   1.000
_cell.angle_alpha   90.00
_cell.angle_beta   90.00
_cell.angle_gamma   90.00
#
_symmetry.space_group_name_H-M   'P 1'
#
loop_
_entity.id
_entity.type
_entity.pdbx_description
1 polymer ?
#
loop_
_entity_poly.entity_id
_entity_poly.type
_entity_poly.pdbx_seq_one_letter_code
_entity_poly.pdbx_strand_id
1 'polypeptide(L)'
;MNQPDAMHQLYAMWGYDASADDALCQNAAKVNLMCKQGNASLDTLANDGYPWVSEIKTGDHINYAVVARAGKNSLDLLMNNRTWQVSRTWYNQHATGNYTLLHRLTRQVKTKSPPPATVKILSGWISS
;
A
#
# COMPACT_ATOMS: atom_id res chain seq x y z
N MET A 1 2.33 5.83 18.62
CA MET A 1 2.85 7.02 17.90
C MET A 1 1.70 7.74 17.23
N ASN A 2 1.89 8.99 16.76
CA ASN A 2 0.86 9.73 16.02
C ASN A 2 0.79 9.27 14.54
N GLN A 3 -0.19 9.75 13.77
CA GLN A 3 -0.37 9.35 12.38
C GLN A 3 0.74 9.86 11.42
N PRO A 4 1.16 11.14 11.48
CA PRO A 4 2.25 11.64 10.63
C PRO A 4 3.56 10.85 10.77
N ASP A 5 3.97 10.54 12.00
CA ASP A 5 5.19 9.75 12.27
C ASP A 5 5.06 8.33 11.72
N ALA A 6 3.87 7.74 11.80
CA ALA A 6 3.58 6.43 11.24
C ALA A 6 3.71 6.41 9.71
N MET A 7 3.18 7.45 9.07
CA MET A 7 3.27 7.59 7.63
C MET A 7 4.71 7.84 7.17
N HIS A 8 5.44 8.71 7.86
CA HIS A 8 6.88 8.90 7.64
C HIS A 8 7.63 7.57 7.69
N GLN A 9 7.42 6.79 8.74
CA GLN A 9 8.03 5.46 8.90
C GLN A 9 7.64 4.49 7.77
N LEU A 10 6.39 4.54 7.28
CA LEU A 10 5.94 3.72 6.15
C LEU A 10 6.63 4.13 4.84
N TYR A 11 6.84 5.42 4.59
CA TYR A 11 7.62 5.91 3.44
C TYR A 11 9.08 5.45 3.51
N ALA A 12 9.68 5.50 4.70
CA ALA A 12 11.04 5.03 4.93
C ALA A 12 11.19 3.52 4.63
N MET A 13 10.18 2.70 4.90
CA MET A 13 10.18 1.28 4.52
C MET A 13 10.25 1.06 3.00
N TRP A 14 9.76 2.01 2.22
CA TRP A 14 9.87 1.99 0.76
C TRP A 14 11.19 2.58 0.23
N GLY A 15 12.04 3.10 1.13
CA GLY A 15 13.34 3.70 0.83
C GLY A 15 13.30 5.20 0.57
N TYR A 16 12.23 5.90 0.97
CA TYR A 16 12.09 7.34 0.77
C TYR A 16 12.33 8.11 2.07
N ASP A 17 13.14 9.16 2.00
CA ASP A 17 13.35 10.14 3.07
C ASP A 17 12.42 11.34 2.86
N ALA A 18 11.12 11.13 3.12
CA ALA A 18 10.11 12.18 3.06
C ALA A 18 9.87 12.72 4.47
N SER A 19 9.73 14.05 4.64
CA SER A 19 9.34 14.61 5.94
C SER A 19 7.98 14.07 6.40
N ALA A 20 7.67 14.15 7.70
CA ALA A 20 6.34 13.75 8.21
C ALA A 20 5.19 14.57 7.57
N ASP A 21 5.45 15.81 7.20
CA ASP A 21 4.49 16.69 6.50
C ASP A 21 4.32 16.31 5.02
N ASP A 22 5.35 15.73 4.41
CA ASP A 22 5.32 15.30 3.00
C ASP A 22 4.84 13.86 2.81
N ALA A 23 4.94 13.01 3.85
CA ALA A 23 4.55 11.61 3.87
C ALA A 23 3.02 11.44 3.91
N LEU A 24 2.32 12.04 2.96
CA LEU A 24 0.87 12.04 2.86
C LEU A 24 0.42 11.23 1.64
N CYS A 25 -0.74 10.57 1.72
CA CYS A 25 -1.26 9.78 0.61
C CYS A 25 -1.39 10.56 -0.70
N GLN A 26 -1.74 11.84 -0.63
CA GLN A 26 -1.77 12.74 -1.79
C GLN A 26 -0.41 12.94 -2.49
N ASN A 27 0.69 12.75 -1.75
CA ASN A 27 2.05 12.87 -2.26
C ASN A 27 2.65 11.51 -2.70
N ALA A 28 2.00 10.37 -2.43
CA ALA A 28 2.52 9.04 -2.75
C ALA A 28 2.87 8.89 -4.25
N ALA A 29 2.01 9.40 -5.13
CA ALA A 29 2.21 9.32 -6.57
C ALA A 29 3.47 10.08 -7.04
N LYS A 30 3.87 11.15 -6.34
CA LYS A 30 5.07 11.93 -6.67
C LYS A 30 6.35 11.10 -6.57
N VAL A 31 6.33 10.06 -5.74
CA VAL A 31 7.45 9.15 -5.50
C VAL A 31 7.21 7.76 -6.09
N ASN A 32 6.29 7.61 -7.05
CA ASN A 32 5.94 6.33 -7.67
C ASN A 32 5.38 5.28 -6.69
N LEU A 33 4.68 5.73 -5.65
CA LEU A 33 3.88 4.90 -4.76
C LEU A 33 2.38 5.13 -5.00
N MET A 34 1.58 4.11 -4.74
CA MET A 34 0.14 4.20 -4.65
C MET A 34 -0.26 4.09 -3.19
N CYS A 35 -1.11 4.99 -2.72
CA CYS A 35 -1.73 4.89 -1.40
C CYS A 35 -3.13 4.30 -1.51
N LYS A 36 -3.45 3.35 -0.62
CA LYS A 36 -4.80 2.81 -0.40
C LYS A 36 -5.13 2.93 1.08
N GLN A 37 -6.29 3.52 1.38
CA GLN A 37 -6.80 3.69 2.74
C GLN A 37 -8.19 3.07 2.84
N GLY A 38 -8.56 2.62 4.03
CA GLY A 38 -9.89 2.08 4.27
C GLY A 38 -9.95 1.26 5.54
N ASN A 39 -10.91 0.33 5.58
CA ASN A 39 -11.07 -0.63 6.67
C ASN A 39 -10.95 -2.05 6.11
N ALA A 40 -10.15 -2.91 6.76
CA ALA A 40 -9.95 -4.29 6.34
C ALA A 40 -9.53 -5.18 7.52
N SER A 41 -9.77 -6.49 7.37
CA SER A 41 -9.30 -7.49 8.33
C SER A 41 -7.78 -7.70 8.23
N LEU A 42 -7.17 -8.22 9.30
CA LEU A 42 -5.77 -8.63 9.29
C LEU A 42 -5.46 -9.61 8.16
N ASP A 43 -6.32 -10.60 7.92
CA ASP A 43 -6.08 -11.61 6.89
C ASP A 43 -6.13 -11.01 5.48
N THR A 44 -7.02 -10.05 5.24
CA THR A 44 -7.04 -9.29 3.98
C THR A 44 -5.73 -8.54 3.77
N LEU A 45 -5.27 -7.79 4.77
CA LEU A 45 -4.03 -6.99 4.68
C LEU A 45 -2.78 -7.87 4.58
N ALA A 46 -2.75 -8.99 5.30
CA ALA A 46 -1.66 -9.96 5.21
C ALA A 46 -1.58 -10.62 3.82
N ASN A 47 -2.74 -10.90 3.20
CA ASN A 47 -2.81 -11.44 1.84
C ASN A 47 -2.40 -10.41 0.77
N ASP A 48 -2.69 -9.12 0.98
CA ASP A 48 -2.20 -8.04 0.11
C ASP A 48 -0.66 -7.99 0.11
N GLY A 49 -0.01 -8.38 1.20
CA GLY A 49 1.44 -8.62 1.25
C GLY A 49 2.32 -7.37 1.29
N TYR A 50 1.73 -6.20 1.54
CA TYR A 50 2.42 -4.91 1.65
C TYR A 50 2.44 -4.42 3.10
N PRO A 51 3.41 -3.59 3.51
CA PRO A 51 3.36 -2.92 4.80
C PRO A 51 2.25 -1.87 4.85
N TRP A 52 1.67 -1.66 6.03
CA TRP A 52 0.60 -0.69 6.26
C TRP A 52 0.74 0.01 7.61
N VAL A 53 0.21 1.22 7.72
CA VAL A 53 -0.11 1.86 9.00
C VAL A 53 -1.45 1.31 9.48
N SER A 54 -1.47 0.76 10.69
CA SER A 54 -2.67 0.34 11.41
C SER A 54 -3.03 1.38 12.46
N GLU A 55 -4.32 1.65 12.58
CA GLU A 55 -4.90 2.27 13.76
C GLU A 55 -5.13 1.20 14.84
N ILE A 56 -4.62 1.44 16.04
CA ILE A 56 -4.67 0.54 17.19
C ILE A 56 -5.31 1.31 18.36
N LYS A 57 -6.38 0.75 18.91
CA LYS A 57 -7.02 1.26 20.11
C LYS A 57 -6.51 0.51 21.33
N THR A 58 -5.90 1.24 22.26
CA THR A 58 -5.43 0.69 23.54
C THR A 58 -6.07 1.50 24.67
N GLY A 59 -7.04 0.88 25.37
CA GLY A 59 -7.91 1.61 26.29
C GLY A 59 -8.73 2.66 25.54
N ASP A 60 -8.66 3.91 26.01
CA ASP A 60 -9.38 5.04 25.41
C ASP A 60 -8.53 5.83 24.40
N HIS A 61 -7.30 5.39 24.12
CA HIS A 61 -6.39 6.11 23.25
C HIS A 61 -6.21 5.40 21.90
N ILE A 62 -6.24 6.19 20.82
CA ILE A 62 -5.84 5.74 19.49
C ILE A 62 -4.34 5.96 19.31
N ASN A 63 -3.67 4.93 18.83
CA ASN A 63 -2.28 4.92 18.44
C ASN A 63 -2.13 4.39 17.01
N TYR A 64 -1.06 4.80 16.35
CA TYR A 64 -0.70 4.28 15.04
C TYR A 64 0.55 3.40 15.15
N ALA A 65 0.58 2.35 14.31
CA ALA A 65 1.69 1.41 14.20
C ALA A 65 1.93 1.06 12.73
N VAL A 66 3.18 0.99 12.27
CA VAL A 66 3.46 0.39 10.96
C VAL A 66 3.59 -1.11 11.14
N VAL A 67 2.73 -1.89 10.49
CA VAL A 67 2.90 -3.34 10.39
C VAL A 67 3.90 -3.60 9.29
N ALA A 68 5.14 -3.93 9.67
CA ALA A 68 6.21 -4.20 8.73
C ALA A 68 6.12 -5.61 8.14
N ARG A 69 5.61 -6.57 8.93
CA ARG A 69 5.47 -7.97 8.54
C ARG A 69 4.31 -8.62 9.27
N ALA A 70 3.48 -9.35 8.54
CA ALA A 70 2.44 -10.21 9.10
C ALA A 70 2.81 -11.68 8.88
N GLY A 71 3.38 -12.31 9.91
CA GLY A 71 3.73 -13.72 9.90
C GLY A 71 2.55 -14.63 10.21
N LYS A 72 2.85 -15.93 10.27
CA LYS A 72 1.85 -16.97 10.57
C LYS A 72 1.25 -16.82 11.97
N ASN A 73 2.08 -16.50 12.96
CA ASN A 73 1.67 -16.45 14.37
C ASN A 73 1.78 -15.05 14.99
N SER A 74 2.64 -14.20 14.43
CA SER A 74 2.97 -12.89 14.97
C SER A 74 3.08 -11.82 13.89
N LEU A 75 2.94 -10.57 14.31
CA LEU A 75 3.19 -9.39 13.51
C LEU A 75 4.38 -8.62 14.10
N ASP A 76 5.16 -7.98 13.24
CA ASP A 76 6.18 -7.02 13.64
C ASP A 76 5.63 -5.61 13.42
N LEU A 77 5.47 -4.86 14.51
CA LEU A 77 4.98 -3.49 14.53
C LEU A 77 6.14 -2.52 14.77
N LEU A 78 6.26 -1.49 13.94
CA LEU A 78 7.20 -0.39 14.15
C LEU A 78 6.45 0.76 14.82
N MET A 79 6.94 1.19 15.98
CA MET A 79 6.43 2.34 16.73
C MET A 79 7.56 3.00 17.51
N ASN A 80 7.66 4.33 17.45
CA ASN A 80 8.62 5.12 18.22
C ASN A 80 10.07 4.59 18.09
N ASN A 81 10.50 4.31 16.84
CA ASN A 81 11.82 3.76 16.51
C ASN A 81 12.14 2.40 17.18
N ARG A 82 11.12 1.60 17.47
CA ARG A 82 11.25 0.24 18.02
C ARG A 82 10.38 -0.74 17.24
N THR A 83 10.85 -1.98 17.17
CA THR A 83 10.08 -3.11 16.64
C THR A 83 9.46 -3.90 17.80
N TRP A 84 8.15 -4.04 17.77
CA TRP A 84 7.36 -4.81 18.72
C TRP A 84 6.78 -6.02 18.02
N GLN A 85 7.08 -7.21 18.52
CA GLN A 85 6.45 -8.41 18.04
C GLN A 85 5.19 -8.70 18.86
N VAL A 86 4.04 -8.83 18.19
CA VAL A 86 2.75 -9.09 18.83
C VAL A 86 2.11 -10.33 18.25
N SER A 87 1.27 -11.01 19.02
CA SER A 87 0.48 -12.12 18.50
C SER A 87 -0.64 -11.60 17.59
N ARG A 88 -1.09 -12.44 16.65
CA ARG A 88 -2.27 -12.14 15.83
C ARG A 88 -3.52 -11.86 16.66
N THR A 89 -3.70 -12.62 17.76
CA THR A 89 -4.82 -12.44 18.69
C THR A 89 -4.80 -11.05 19.32
N TRP A 90 -3.64 -10.63 19.83
CA TRP A 90 -3.49 -9.30 20.41
C TRP A 90 -3.79 -8.22 19.38
N TYR A 91 -3.26 -8.35 18.16
CA TYR A 91 -3.50 -7.39 17.10
C TYR A 91 -4.99 -7.29 16.76
N ASN A 92 -5.68 -8.41 16.55
CA ASN A 92 -7.11 -8.42 16.22
C ASN A 92 -7.99 -7.86 17.34
N GLN A 93 -7.55 -7.93 18.61
CA GLN A 93 -8.28 -7.34 19.73
C GLN A 93 -8.17 -5.81 19.80
N HIS A 94 -7.09 -5.24 19.28
CA HIS A 94 -6.77 -3.81 19.45
C HIS A 94 -6.84 -3.02 18.14
N ALA A 95 -6.59 -3.64 16.99
CA ALA A 95 -6.69 -2.98 15.70
C ALA A 95 -8.16 -2.65 15.38
N THR A 96 -8.43 -1.43 14.94
CA THR A 96 -9.79 -1.00 14.56
C THR A 96 -10.19 -1.47 13.16
N GLY A 97 -9.22 -1.99 12.41
CA GLY A 97 -9.33 -2.32 10.98
C GLY A 97 -9.01 -1.13 10.07
N ASN A 98 -8.95 0.10 10.59
CA ASN A 98 -8.55 1.26 9.79
C ASN A 98 -7.07 1.17 9.43
N TYR A 99 -6.78 1.32 8.14
CA TYR A 99 -5.42 1.18 7.62
C TYR A 99 -5.08 2.21 6.55
N THR A 100 -3.78 2.41 6.36
CA THR A 100 -3.18 3.06 5.19
C THR A 100 -2.04 2.20 4.67
N LEU A 101 -2.10 1.77 3.43
CA LEU A 101 -1.10 0.94 2.77
C LEU A 101 -0.44 1.73 1.64
N LEU A 102 0.84 1.49 1.43
CA LEU A 102 1.58 1.98 0.27
C LEU A 102 2.10 0.78 -0.52
N HIS A 103 2.06 0.87 -1.84
CA HIS A 103 2.79 -0.07 -2.70
C HIS A 103 3.35 0.64 -3.93
N ARG A 104 4.37 0.06 -4.57
CA ARG A 104 4.93 0.63 -5.80
C ARG A 104 3.87 0.65 -6.89
N LEU A 105 3.80 1.78 -7.60
CA LEU A 105 3.16 1.82 -8.90
C LEU A 105 4.00 0.95 -9.83
N THR A 106 3.50 -0.25 -10.13
CA THR A 106 3.98 -0.95 -11.32
C THR A 106 3.57 -0.07 -12.49
N ARG A 107 4.55 0.37 -13.29
CA ARG A 107 4.20 0.88 -14.62
C ARG A 107 3.50 -0.28 -15.30
N GLN A 108 2.18 -0.25 -15.35
CA GLN A 108 1.50 -0.97 -16.41
C GLN A 108 2.10 -0.37 -17.66
N VAL A 109 2.93 -1.15 -18.35
CA VAL A 109 3.24 -0.88 -19.73
C VAL A 109 1.86 -0.74 -20.34
N LYS A 110 1.42 0.50 -20.62
CA LYS A 110 0.27 0.72 -21.47
C LYS A 110 0.71 0.08 -22.77
N THR A 111 0.34 -1.18 -23.00
CA THR A 111 0.43 -1.80 -24.29
C THR A 111 -0.39 -0.86 -25.16
N LYS A 112 0.30 -0.04 -25.96
CA LYS A 112 -0.34 0.69 -27.04
C LYS A 112 -1.15 -0.38 -27.77
N SER A 113 -2.47 -0.28 -27.71
CA SER A 113 -3.32 -1.07 -28.59
C SER A 113 -2.73 -0.88 -29.99
N PRO A 114 -2.30 -1.95 -30.68
CA PRO A 114 -1.84 -1.79 -32.04
C PRO A 114 -2.96 -1.09 -32.82
N PRO A 115 -2.65 -0.10 -33.68
CA PRO A 115 -3.68 0.50 -34.50
C PRO A 115 -4.42 -0.62 -35.24
N PRO A 116 -5.75 -0.54 -35.40
CA PRO A 116 -6.49 -1.56 -36.11
C PRO A 116 -5.82 -1.76 -37.47
N ALA A 117 -5.46 -3.02 -37.76
CA ALA A 117 -4.87 -3.36 -39.03
C ALA A 117 -5.84 -2.90 -40.13
N THR A 118 -5.43 -1.91 -40.93
CA THR A 118 -6.17 -1.53 -42.12
C THR A 118 -6.19 -2.74 -43.03
N VAL A 119 -7.32 -3.45 -43.08
CA VAL A 119 -7.59 -4.47 -44.09
C VAL A 119 -7.59 -3.75 -45.43
N LYS A 120 -6.49 -3.87 -46.17
CA LYS A 120 -6.42 -3.39 -47.55
C LYS A 120 -7.28 -4.34 -48.37
N ILE A 121 -8.52 -3.95 -48.62
CA ILE A 121 -9.39 -4.65 -49.58
C ILE A 121 -8.72 -4.51 -50.95
N LEU A 122 -8.21 -5.62 -51.48
CA LEU A 122 -7.82 -5.72 -52.88
C LEU A 122 -9.11 -5.84 -53.70
N SER A 123 -9.69 -4.69 -54.05
CA SER A 123 -10.65 -4.60 -55.15
C SER A 123 -9.89 -4.79 -56.45
N GLY A 124 -10.27 -5.84 -57.18
CA GLY A 124 -9.59 -6.30 -58.39
C GLY A 124 -9.82 -5.41 -59.61
N TRP A 125 -8.96 -5.60 -60.60
CA TRP A 125 -9.19 -5.25 -62.00
C TRP A 125 -8.52 -6.34 -62.86
N ILE A 126 -9.34 -7.20 -63.46
CA ILE A 126 -8.98 -7.97 -64.67
C ILE A 126 -9.96 -7.49 -65.75
N SER A 127 -9.43 -6.81 -66.74
CA SER A 127 -10.02 -6.45 -68.04
C SER A 127 -8.81 -6.06 -68.91
N SER A 128 -8.55 -6.57 -70.10
CA SER A 128 -9.21 -7.50 -71.01
C SER A 128 -8.12 -8.20 -71.83
#